data_AF-V6KRR2-F1
#
_entry.id   AF-V6KRR2-F1
#
_cell.length_a   1.000
_cell.length_b   1.000
_cell.length_c   1.000
_cell.angle_alpha   90.00
_cell.angle_beta   90.00
_cell.angle_gamma   90.00
#
_symmetry.space_group_name_H-M   'P 1'
#
loop_
_entity.id
_entity.type
_entity.pdbx_description
1 polymer ?
#
loop_
_entity_poly.entity_id
_entity_poly.type
_entity_poly.pdbx_seq_one_letter_code
_entity_poly.pdbx_strand_id
1 'polypeptide(L)'
;VVAAAASLRAVRTESRAEDGRLRTLVDRIRTRVPELVPDVEVVGDPVRRLPHVVTFSCLYVDGEALLHALAEAGFSVSSGSSCTSSTLTPSHVLRAMGVLSEGNIRVSLPPGTAGEDVDRFLAVLPEVVASVRDRLGAPTAGPAAGGSPAGAPADEVRVDARGTLCPVPVIELAKVIGDVPVGGVVTVLADDRAARLDIPAWCDMRGHAFLGVGPDGTVYRVRRSA
;
A
#
# COMPACT_ATOMS: atom_id res chain seq x y z
N VAL A 1 38.58 14.07 -24.25
CA VAL A 1 37.47 13.28 -24.85
C VAL A 1 37.68 11.76 -24.73
N VAL A 2 38.83 11.20 -25.13
CA VAL A 2 39.11 9.75 -25.04
C VAL A 2 39.12 9.21 -23.61
N ALA A 3 39.75 9.92 -22.67
CA ALA A 3 39.75 9.55 -21.25
C ALA A 3 38.32 9.53 -20.66
N ALA A 4 37.50 10.55 -20.93
CA ALA A 4 36.11 10.59 -20.50
C ALA A 4 35.25 9.46 -21.11
N ALA A 5 35.49 9.10 -22.38
CA ALA A 5 34.82 7.98 -23.03
C ALA A 5 35.24 6.62 -22.43
N ALA A 6 36.51 6.45 -22.08
CA ALA A 6 37.00 5.26 -21.40
C ALA A 6 36.44 5.15 -19.96
N SER A 7 36.46 6.24 -19.19
CA SER A 7 35.85 6.30 -17.86
C SER A 7 34.34 6.00 -17.90
N LEU A 8 33.61 6.56 -18.87
CA LEU A 8 32.19 6.27 -19.04
C LEU A 8 31.94 4.79 -19.38
N ARG A 9 32.80 4.15 -20.17
CA ARG A 9 32.68 2.71 -20.49
C ARG A 9 32.97 1.82 -19.28
N ALA A 10 34.00 2.16 -18.50
CA ALA A 10 34.33 1.46 -17.26
C ALA A 10 33.16 1.54 -16.27
N VAL A 11 32.69 2.76 -15.98
CA VAL A 11 31.51 2.99 -15.12
C VAL A 11 30.30 2.23 -15.63
N ARG A 12 30.00 2.26 -16.94
CA ARG A 12 28.87 1.50 -17.51
C ARG A 12 28.98 -0.01 -17.34
N THR A 13 30.19 -0.57 -17.36
CA THR A 13 30.38 -2.02 -17.23
C THR A 13 30.21 -2.44 -15.78
N GLU A 14 30.82 -1.70 -14.84
CA GLU A 14 30.61 -1.88 -13.40
C GLU A 14 29.13 -1.68 -13.01
N SER A 15 28.48 -0.65 -13.56
CA SER A 15 27.05 -0.41 -13.35
C SER A 15 26.19 -1.57 -13.84
N ARG A 16 26.50 -2.24 -14.96
CA ARG A 16 25.71 -3.38 -15.44
C ARG A 16 25.79 -4.60 -14.52
N ALA A 17 26.98 -4.89 -13.99
CA ALA A 17 27.15 -5.98 -13.04
C ALA A 17 26.38 -5.70 -11.75
N GLU A 18 26.49 -4.45 -11.25
CA GLU A 18 25.77 -4.02 -10.06
C GLU A 18 24.25 -3.96 -10.29
N ASP A 19 23.79 -3.50 -11.46
CA ASP A 19 22.39 -3.52 -11.85
C ASP A 19 21.83 -4.95 -11.82
N GLY A 20 22.58 -5.95 -12.31
CA GLY A 20 22.18 -7.35 -12.23
C GLY A 20 22.06 -7.86 -10.78
N ARG A 21 23.00 -7.47 -9.92
CA ARG A 21 23.01 -7.82 -8.50
C ARG A 21 21.85 -7.18 -7.75
N LEU A 22 21.67 -5.87 -7.88
CA LEU A 22 20.57 -5.12 -7.25
C LEU A 22 19.22 -5.59 -7.76
N ARG A 23 19.11 -5.94 -9.05
CA ARG A 23 17.90 -6.51 -9.62
C ARG A 23 17.50 -7.82 -8.93
N THR A 24 18.47 -8.70 -8.68
CA THR A 24 18.25 -9.97 -7.97
C THR A 24 17.76 -9.72 -6.54
N LEU A 25 18.34 -8.75 -5.84
CA LEU A 25 17.90 -8.36 -4.50
C LEU A 25 16.48 -7.76 -4.50
N VAL A 26 16.18 -6.90 -5.47
CA VAL A 26 14.84 -6.34 -5.66
C VAL A 26 13.82 -7.43 -6.03
N ASP A 27 14.17 -8.39 -6.88
CA ASP A 27 13.30 -9.53 -7.22
C ASP A 27 12.97 -10.37 -5.97
N ARG A 28 13.96 -10.57 -5.09
CA ARG A 28 13.73 -11.21 -3.78
C ARG A 28 12.71 -10.42 -2.95
N ILE A 29 12.87 -9.09 -2.81
CA ILE A 29 11.89 -8.27 -2.07
C ILE A 29 10.49 -8.36 -2.70
N ARG A 30 10.41 -8.19 -4.03
CA ARG A 30 9.13 -8.23 -4.77
C ARG A 30 8.38 -9.55 -4.59
N THR A 31 9.11 -10.66 -4.49
CA THR A 31 8.52 -11.99 -4.32
C THR A 31 8.16 -12.26 -2.87
N ARG A 32 9.07 -11.95 -1.94
CA ARG A 32 8.94 -12.34 -0.53
C ARG A 32 7.99 -11.45 0.25
N VAL A 33 7.89 -10.16 -0.08
CA VAL A 33 7.02 -9.25 0.68
C VAL A 33 5.55 -9.70 0.65
N PRO A 34 4.93 -10.01 -0.51
CA PRO A 34 3.54 -10.51 -0.53
C PRO A 34 3.36 -11.87 0.14
N GLU A 35 4.40 -12.70 0.22
CA GLU A 35 4.35 -14.00 0.91
C GLU A 35 4.39 -13.85 2.43
N LEU A 36 5.11 -12.83 2.93
CA LEU A 36 5.37 -12.62 4.35
C LEU A 36 4.37 -11.65 5.00
N VAL A 37 3.82 -10.73 4.23
CA VAL A 37 2.93 -9.68 4.71
C VAL A 37 1.61 -9.78 3.95
N PRO A 38 0.49 -10.09 4.62
CA PRO A 38 -0.80 -10.16 3.95
C PRO A 38 -1.24 -8.76 3.50
N ASP A 39 -2.08 -8.73 2.46
CA ASP A 39 -2.68 -7.51 1.92
C ASP A 39 -1.64 -6.47 1.48
N VAL A 40 -0.66 -6.94 0.70
CA VAL A 40 0.35 -6.09 0.07
C VAL A 40 0.20 -6.09 -1.44
N GLU A 41 0.26 -4.90 -2.02
CA GLU A 41 0.31 -4.70 -3.46
C GLU A 41 1.72 -4.22 -3.85
N VAL A 42 2.44 -5.01 -4.66
CA VAL A 42 3.73 -4.59 -5.23
C VAL A 42 3.49 -3.85 -6.55
N VAL A 43 3.94 -2.61 -6.61
CA VAL A 43 3.64 -1.68 -7.69
C VAL A 43 4.74 -1.66 -8.75
N GLY A 44 4.36 -1.40 -10.01
CA GLY A 44 5.27 -1.19 -11.14
C GLY A 44 5.58 -2.45 -11.96
N ASP A 45 6.02 -2.23 -13.20
CA ASP A 45 6.25 -3.28 -14.20
C ASP A 45 7.29 -4.33 -13.70
N PRO A 46 6.97 -5.64 -13.76
CA PRO A 46 7.86 -6.70 -13.27
C PRO A 46 9.10 -6.91 -14.14
N VAL A 47 9.22 -6.23 -15.29
CA VAL A 47 10.36 -6.37 -16.21
C VAL A 47 10.95 -5.01 -16.58
N ARG A 48 10.15 -3.98 -16.82
CA ARG A 48 10.60 -2.65 -17.24
C ARG A 48 10.63 -1.68 -16.06
N ARG A 49 11.54 -1.93 -15.13
CA ARG A 49 11.77 -1.10 -13.94
C ARG A 49 13.25 -0.87 -13.68
N LEU A 50 13.56 0.10 -12.83
CA LEU A 50 14.90 0.29 -12.32
C LEU A 50 15.33 -0.93 -11.49
N PRO A 51 16.61 -1.37 -11.61
CA PRO A 51 17.09 -2.58 -10.96
C PRO A 51 17.14 -2.47 -9.43
N HIS A 52 17.23 -1.25 -8.91
CA HIS A 52 17.51 -0.96 -7.50
C HIS A 52 16.32 -0.35 -6.74
N VAL A 53 15.13 -0.30 -7.35
CA VAL A 53 13.94 0.30 -6.74
C VAL A 53 12.81 -0.72 -6.71
N VAL A 54 12.15 -0.81 -5.56
CA VAL A 54 10.88 -1.51 -5.39
C VAL A 54 9.91 -0.64 -4.59
N THR A 55 8.66 -0.63 -5.02
CA THR A 55 7.56 0.07 -4.35
C THR A 55 6.46 -0.93 -4.06
N PHE A 56 5.90 -0.87 -2.87
CA PHE A 56 4.73 -1.65 -2.48
C PHE A 56 3.89 -0.88 -1.46
N SER A 57 2.60 -1.21 -1.40
CA SER A 57 1.63 -0.62 -0.50
C SER A 57 1.09 -1.70 0.44
N CYS A 58 1.10 -1.42 1.73
CA CYS A 58 0.51 -2.30 2.74
C CYS A 58 -0.88 -1.79 3.11
N LEU A 59 -1.91 -2.59 2.86
CA LEU A 59 -3.28 -2.22 3.21
C LEU A 59 -3.45 -2.07 4.73
N TYR A 60 -4.29 -1.14 5.15
CA TYR A 60 -4.62 -0.79 6.53
C TYR A 60 -3.42 -0.28 7.34
N VAL A 61 -2.43 0.29 6.67
CA VAL A 61 -1.21 0.82 7.29
C VAL A 61 -1.12 2.31 7.05
N ASP A 62 -0.92 3.06 8.12
CA ASP A 62 -0.49 4.45 8.01
C ASP A 62 0.98 4.51 7.58
N GLY A 63 1.23 5.22 6.46
CA GLY A 63 2.56 5.27 5.85
C GLY A 63 3.60 5.93 6.76
N GLU A 64 3.25 7.00 7.46
CA GLU A 64 4.16 7.72 8.36
C GLU A 64 4.53 6.85 9.57
N ALA A 65 3.55 6.18 10.18
CA ALA A 65 3.77 5.25 11.27
C ALA A 65 4.65 4.06 10.85
N LEU A 66 4.50 3.56 9.61
CA LEU A 66 5.36 2.51 9.06
C LEU A 66 6.78 3.01 8.82
N LEU A 67 6.96 4.20 8.23
CA LEU A 67 8.27 4.81 8.05
C LEU A 67 9.00 4.98 9.39
N HIS A 68 8.30 5.47 10.40
CA HIS A 68 8.86 5.66 11.73
C HIS A 68 9.29 4.33 12.37
N ALA A 69 8.42 3.31 12.33
CA ALA A 69 8.73 2.01 12.90
C ALA A 69 9.89 1.29 12.17
N LEU A 70 9.99 1.44 10.84
CA LEU A 70 11.14 0.92 10.08
C LEU A 70 12.44 1.67 10.43
N ALA A 71 12.36 2.98 10.65
CA ALA A 71 13.51 3.77 11.10
C ALA A 71 14.00 3.34 12.49
N GLU A 72 13.09 3.07 13.43
CA GLU A 72 13.42 2.50 14.75
C GLU A 72 14.07 1.12 14.64
N ALA A 73 13.64 0.30 13.66
CA ALA A 73 14.27 -0.97 13.34
C ALA A 73 15.61 -0.84 12.57
N GLY A 74 16.07 0.38 12.31
CA GLY A 74 17.35 0.67 11.66
C GLY A 74 17.32 0.56 10.14
N PHE A 75 16.18 0.84 9.51
CA PHE A 75 16.03 0.93 8.06
C PHE A 75 15.60 2.33 7.61
N SER A 76 16.29 2.86 6.60
CA SER A 76 15.89 4.12 5.96
C SER A 76 15.19 3.80 4.63
N VAL A 77 13.89 4.07 4.57
CA VAL A 77 13.05 3.91 3.38
C VAL A 77 12.26 5.19 3.12
N SER A 78 11.59 5.28 1.98
CA SER A 78 10.78 6.46 1.61
C SER A 78 9.34 6.07 1.35
N SER A 79 8.36 6.98 1.49
CA SER A 79 6.94 6.70 1.20
C SER A 79 6.58 6.78 -0.30
N GLY A 80 7.51 7.19 -1.17
CA GLY A 80 7.24 7.38 -2.60
C GLY A 80 6.43 8.65 -2.93
N SER A 81 7.12 9.68 -3.43
CA SER A 81 6.59 10.77 -4.29
C SER A 81 5.37 11.63 -3.84
N SER A 82 5.14 11.87 -2.54
CA SER A 82 4.55 13.10 -1.94
C SER A 82 3.68 12.90 -0.68
N CYS A 83 3.61 11.70 -0.10
CA CYS A 83 2.93 11.52 1.18
C CYS A 83 3.82 12.03 2.32
N THR A 84 3.95 13.35 2.45
CA THR A 84 3.92 13.96 3.78
C THR A 84 2.45 14.20 4.08
N SER A 85 1.97 13.70 5.20
CA SER A 85 0.59 13.88 5.72
C SER A 85 0.07 15.33 5.69
N SER A 86 0.96 16.32 5.53
CA SER A 86 0.68 17.75 5.46
C SER A 86 -0.08 18.24 4.21
N THR A 87 -0.12 17.50 3.09
CA THR A 87 -0.74 18.01 1.83
C THR A 87 -2.08 17.40 1.45
N LEU A 88 -2.65 16.49 2.27
CA LEU A 88 -3.96 15.84 2.04
C LEU A 88 -4.13 15.26 0.62
N THR A 89 -3.07 15.07 -0.16
CA THR A 89 -3.17 14.77 -1.59
C THR A 89 -2.39 13.49 -1.88
N PRO A 90 -3.06 12.43 -2.37
CA PRO A 90 -2.38 11.17 -2.69
C PRO A 90 -1.32 11.39 -3.78
N SER A 91 -0.31 10.52 -3.80
CA SER A 91 0.72 10.51 -4.83
C SER A 91 0.10 10.56 -6.23
N HIS A 92 0.45 11.58 -7.00
CA HIS A 92 -0.07 11.74 -8.36
C HIS A 92 0.30 10.56 -9.27
N VAL A 93 1.42 9.88 -8.97
CA VAL A 93 1.88 8.68 -9.69
C VAL A 93 0.99 7.49 -9.35
N LEU A 94 0.79 7.18 -8.07
CA LEU A 94 -0.05 6.05 -7.65
C LEU A 94 -1.50 6.25 -8.10
N ARG A 95 -1.98 7.50 -8.04
CA ARG A 95 -3.28 7.87 -8.60
C ARG A 95 -3.39 7.61 -10.10
N ALA A 96 -2.38 7.96 -10.88
CA ALA A 96 -2.36 7.69 -12.31
C ALA A 96 -2.28 6.19 -12.63
N MET A 97 -1.70 5.41 -11.72
CA MET A 97 -1.65 3.95 -11.81
C MET A 97 -2.94 3.25 -11.37
N GLY A 98 -3.79 3.92 -10.59
CA GLY A 98 -5.02 3.33 -10.03
C GLY A 98 -4.75 2.29 -8.94
N VAL A 99 -3.63 2.41 -8.22
CA VAL A 99 -3.20 1.47 -7.17
C VAL A 99 -3.35 2.09 -5.78
N LEU A 100 -3.26 1.27 -4.74
CA LEU A 100 -3.33 1.73 -3.34
C LEU A 100 -2.23 2.76 -3.04
N SER A 101 -2.63 3.86 -2.40
CA SER A 101 -1.70 4.88 -1.90
C SER A 101 -1.41 4.78 -0.41
N GLU A 102 -2.29 4.14 0.34
CA GLU A 102 -2.08 3.86 1.76
C GLU A 102 -0.92 2.90 2.01
N GLY A 103 -0.22 3.10 3.13
CA GLY A 103 0.93 2.27 3.51
C GLY A 103 2.02 2.16 2.45
N ASN A 104 2.11 3.10 1.50
CA ASN A 104 3.09 3.01 0.42
C ASN A 104 4.51 3.21 0.94
N ILE A 105 5.39 2.31 0.56
CA ILE A 105 6.83 2.44 0.76
C ILE A 105 7.60 2.11 -0.52
N ARG A 106 8.66 2.89 -0.73
CA ARG A 106 9.66 2.75 -1.76
C ARG A 106 11.01 2.49 -1.12
N VAL A 107 11.52 1.30 -1.38
CA VAL A 107 12.85 0.85 -1.01
C VAL A 107 13.79 1.10 -2.19
N SER A 108 14.87 1.82 -1.93
CA SER A 108 15.96 2.04 -2.87
C SER A 108 17.21 1.37 -2.32
N LEU A 109 17.84 0.50 -3.10
CA LEU A 109 19.07 -0.19 -2.71
C LEU A 109 20.29 0.53 -3.29
N PRO A 110 21.15 1.16 -2.46
CA PRO A 110 22.40 1.73 -2.96
C PRO A 110 23.34 0.66 -3.55
N PRO A 111 24.29 1.07 -4.41
CA PRO A 111 25.38 0.18 -4.81
C PRO A 111 26.11 -0.40 -3.59
N GLY A 112 26.39 -1.69 -3.63
CA GLY A 112 27.06 -2.41 -2.54
C GLY A 112 26.16 -2.90 -1.41
N THR A 113 24.83 -2.67 -1.44
CA THR A 113 23.90 -3.23 -0.44
C THR A 113 24.08 -4.74 -0.28
N ALA A 114 24.26 -5.22 0.95
CA ALA A 114 24.49 -6.63 1.23
C ALA A 114 23.18 -7.43 1.09
N GLY A 115 23.28 -8.72 0.75
CA GLY A 115 22.09 -9.59 0.69
C GLY A 115 21.48 -9.79 2.08
N GLU A 116 22.34 -9.81 3.09
CA GLU A 116 22.02 -9.93 4.50
C GLU A 116 21.17 -8.75 5.00
N ASP A 117 21.38 -7.54 4.48
CA ASP A 117 20.55 -6.38 4.81
C ASP A 117 19.12 -6.55 4.30
N VAL A 118 18.97 -7.13 3.10
CA VAL A 118 17.67 -7.45 2.50
C VAL A 118 16.98 -8.56 3.29
N ASP A 119 17.73 -9.59 3.70
CA ASP A 119 17.18 -10.68 4.50
C ASP A 119 16.75 -10.19 5.90
N ARG A 120 17.53 -9.29 6.53
CA ARG A 120 17.14 -8.61 7.78
C ARG A 120 15.88 -7.78 7.61
N PHE A 121 15.78 -7.03 6.50
CA PHE A 121 14.59 -6.24 6.19
C PHE A 121 13.34 -7.12 6.06
N LEU A 122 13.44 -8.23 5.32
CA LEU A 122 12.34 -9.17 5.13
C LEU A 122 11.94 -9.90 6.41
N ALA A 123 12.87 -10.13 7.33
CA ALA A 123 12.58 -10.73 8.63
C ALA A 123 11.78 -9.79 9.55
N VAL A 124 12.11 -8.49 9.53
CA VAL A 124 11.51 -7.49 10.42
C VAL A 124 10.17 -6.95 9.90
N LEU A 125 10.03 -6.83 8.58
CA LEU A 125 8.87 -6.18 7.95
C LEU A 125 7.50 -6.70 8.43
N PRO A 126 7.26 -8.03 8.58
CA PRO A 126 5.95 -8.54 8.98
C PRO A 126 5.53 -8.09 10.38
N GLU A 127 6.46 -8.13 11.35
CA GLU A 127 6.20 -7.73 12.73
C GLU A 127 5.92 -6.22 12.82
N VAL A 128 6.68 -5.42 12.09
CA VAL A 128 6.49 -3.96 12.01
C VAL A 128 5.12 -3.62 11.41
N VAL A 129 4.75 -4.25 10.29
CA VAL A 129 3.46 -4.02 9.63
C VAL A 129 2.30 -4.44 10.54
N ALA A 130 2.40 -5.60 11.19
CA ALA A 130 1.38 -6.06 12.15
C ALA A 130 1.20 -5.08 13.31
N SER A 131 2.29 -4.59 13.90
CA SER A 131 2.25 -3.60 14.98
C SER A 131 1.58 -2.28 14.55
N VAL A 132 1.81 -1.82 13.31
CA VAL A 132 1.16 -0.61 12.80
C VAL A 132 -0.34 -0.84 12.58
N ARG A 133 -0.74 -2.00 12.05
CA ARG A 133 -2.15 -2.39 11.86
C ARG A 133 -2.92 -2.46 13.18
N ASP A 134 -2.32 -3.07 14.20
CA ASP A 134 -2.93 -3.23 15.52
C ASP A 134 -3.25 -1.87 16.17
N ARG A 135 -2.35 -0.89 16.05
CA ARG A 135 -2.56 0.47 16.59
C ARG A 135 -3.76 1.18 15.97
N LEU A 136 -4.13 0.84 14.73
CA LEU A 136 -5.28 1.41 14.02
C LEU A 136 -6.55 0.55 14.16
N GLY A 137 -6.47 -0.59 14.85
CA GLY A 137 -7.58 -1.54 14.95
C GLY A 137 -8.01 -2.07 13.58
N ALA A 138 -7.06 -2.25 12.67
CA ALA A 138 -7.33 -2.80 11.35
C ALA A 138 -7.91 -4.22 11.44
N PRO A 139 -8.88 -4.61 10.59
CA PRO A 139 -9.35 -5.98 10.56
C PRO A 139 -8.20 -6.95 10.25
N THR A 140 -8.18 -8.09 10.94
CA THR A 140 -7.18 -9.14 10.70
C THR A 140 -7.38 -9.76 9.33
N ALA A 141 -6.28 -10.07 8.65
CA ALA A 141 -6.30 -10.63 7.31
C ALA A 141 -7.06 -11.98 7.29
N GLY A 142 -8.18 -12.00 6.57
CA GLY A 142 -9.02 -13.18 6.33
C GLY A 142 -10.22 -12.78 5.46
N PRO A 143 -10.85 -13.73 4.73
CA PRO A 143 -12.16 -13.46 4.15
C PRO A 143 -13.08 -13.04 5.29
N ALA A 144 -13.77 -11.90 5.12
CA ALA A 144 -14.60 -11.29 6.14
C ALA A 144 -15.40 -12.38 6.90
N ALA A 145 -14.96 -12.68 8.12
CA ALA A 145 -15.53 -13.77 8.89
C ALA A 145 -16.96 -13.35 9.24
N GLY A 146 -17.93 -14.09 8.70
CA GLY A 146 -19.35 -13.84 8.92
C GLY A 146 -19.69 -13.91 10.40
N GLY A 147 -19.78 -12.76 11.05
CA GLY A 147 -20.34 -12.58 12.38
C GLY A 147 -21.61 -11.76 12.25
N SER A 148 -22.75 -12.42 12.00
CA SER A 148 -24.04 -11.72 11.95
C SER A 148 -24.40 -11.15 13.32
N PRO A 149 -24.65 -9.83 13.48
CA PRO A 149 -25.58 -9.36 14.48
C PRO A 149 -26.99 -9.52 13.91
N ALA A 150 -27.85 -10.17 14.68
CA ALA A 150 -29.25 -10.30 14.39
C ALA A 150 -29.93 -8.92 14.26
N GLY A 151 -30.62 -8.70 13.14
CA GLY A 151 -31.77 -7.80 13.04
C GLY A 151 -31.47 -6.31 12.84
N ALA A 152 -31.18 -5.92 11.60
CA ALA A 152 -31.52 -4.58 11.10
C ALA A 152 -32.05 -4.72 9.65
N PRO A 153 -33.04 -3.91 9.23
CA PRO A 153 -33.59 -3.98 7.88
C PRO A 153 -32.53 -3.68 6.80
N ALA A 154 -32.80 -4.12 5.57
CA ALA A 154 -31.93 -4.05 4.40
C ALA A 154 -31.63 -2.64 3.87
N ASP A 155 -31.77 -1.60 4.69
CA ASP A 155 -31.65 -0.20 4.29
C ASP A 155 -30.34 0.41 4.82
N GLU A 156 -29.33 0.41 3.94
CA GLU A 156 -28.14 1.28 3.95
C GLU A 156 -27.26 1.27 5.22
N VAL A 157 -26.28 0.35 5.26
CA VAL A 157 -25.18 0.45 6.24
C VAL A 157 -24.34 1.68 5.90
N ARG A 158 -24.19 2.58 6.86
CA ARG A 158 -23.46 3.85 6.68
C ARG A 158 -22.33 3.98 7.68
N VAL A 159 -21.15 4.32 7.18
CA VAL A 159 -19.93 4.55 7.96
C VAL A 159 -19.59 6.04 7.87
N ASP A 160 -19.46 6.71 9.02
CA ASP A 160 -19.00 8.10 9.08
C ASP A 160 -17.53 8.14 9.51
N ALA A 161 -16.64 8.44 8.58
CA ALA A 161 -15.20 8.54 8.77
C ALA A 161 -14.69 9.96 8.44
N ARG A 162 -15.57 10.97 8.44
CA ARG A 162 -15.17 12.37 8.21
C ARG A 162 -14.24 12.86 9.32
N GLY A 163 -13.30 13.73 8.95
CA GLY A 163 -12.26 14.24 9.85
C GLY A 163 -11.14 13.23 10.15
N THR A 164 -11.20 12.02 9.58
CA THR A 164 -10.13 11.03 9.65
C THR A 164 -9.31 11.03 8.37
N LEU A 165 -8.04 10.61 8.46
CA LEU A 165 -7.16 10.46 7.31
C LEU A 165 -6.99 8.99 6.96
N CYS A 166 -6.64 8.74 5.70
CA CYS A 166 -6.18 7.44 5.24
C CYS A 166 -5.13 6.84 6.21
N PRO A 167 -5.23 5.56 6.60
CA PRO A 167 -6.11 4.50 6.06
C PRO A 167 -7.48 4.35 6.77
N VAL A 168 -7.84 5.24 7.69
CA VAL A 168 -9.00 5.03 8.59
C VAL A 168 -10.33 4.84 7.85
N PRO A 169 -10.70 5.61 6.82
CA PRO A 169 -11.95 5.39 6.08
C PRO A 169 -12.06 3.99 5.46
N VAL A 170 -10.93 3.44 4.98
CA VAL A 170 -10.86 2.11 4.37
C VAL A 170 -10.93 1.01 5.44
N ILE A 171 -10.30 1.23 6.60
CA ILE A 171 -10.41 0.35 7.78
C ILE A 171 -11.87 0.26 8.26
N GLU A 172 -12.56 1.39 8.44
CA GLU A 172 -13.94 1.40 8.92
C GLU A 172 -14.91 0.76 7.92
N LEU A 173 -14.71 0.98 6.61
CA LEU A 173 -15.43 0.24 5.57
C LEU A 173 -15.20 -1.27 5.69
N ALA A 174 -13.95 -1.70 5.85
CA ALA A 174 -13.59 -3.11 5.91
C ALA A 174 -14.15 -3.82 7.14
N LYS A 175 -14.30 -3.12 8.27
CA LYS A 175 -14.92 -3.67 9.49
C LYS A 175 -16.37 -4.05 9.29
N VAL A 176 -17.12 -3.32 8.45
CA VAL A 176 -18.58 -3.49 8.33
C VAL A 176 -19.02 -4.25 7.07
N ILE A 177 -18.20 -4.27 6.01
CA ILE A 177 -18.60 -4.85 4.71
C ILE A 177 -18.97 -6.33 4.82
N GLY A 178 -18.34 -7.06 5.73
CA GLY A 178 -18.57 -8.50 5.96
C GLY A 178 -19.93 -8.82 6.54
N ASP A 179 -20.51 -7.87 7.29
CA ASP A 179 -21.79 -8.02 7.97
C ASP A 179 -22.97 -7.68 7.05
N VAL A 180 -22.69 -7.04 5.91
CA VAL A 180 -23.67 -6.71 4.88
C VAL A 180 -23.93 -7.94 4.00
N PRO A 181 -25.18 -8.29 3.67
CA PRO A 181 -25.46 -9.39 2.75
C PRO A 181 -24.82 -9.15 1.38
N VAL A 182 -24.48 -10.22 0.66
CA VAL A 182 -24.02 -10.12 -0.73
C VAL A 182 -25.05 -9.36 -1.56
N GLY A 183 -24.61 -8.37 -2.32
CA GLY A 183 -25.46 -7.41 -3.06
C GLY A 183 -25.86 -6.17 -2.26
N GLY A 184 -25.70 -6.19 -0.94
CA GLY A 184 -25.92 -5.04 -0.07
C GLY A 184 -24.86 -3.95 -0.27
N VAL A 185 -25.22 -2.73 0.11
CA VAL A 185 -24.42 -1.52 -0.14
C VAL A 185 -24.03 -0.87 1.18
N VAL A 186 -22.74 -0.54 1.31
CA VAL A 186 -22.19 0.33 2.36
C VAL A 186 -21.97 1.72 1.78
N THR A 187 -22.44 2.74 2.48
CA THR A 187 -22.18 4.16 2.19
C THR A 187 -21.12 4.68 3.17
N VAL A 188 -19.96 5.10 2.67
CA VAL A 188 -18.87 5.68 3.48
C VAL A 188 -18.86 7.19 3.31
N LEU A 189 -18.88 7.93 4.42
CA LEU A 189 -18.64 9.38 4.44
C LEU A 189 -17.19 9.64 4.79
N ALA A 190 -16.43 10.21 3.87
CA ALA A 190 -15.04 10.58 4.10
C ALA A 190 -14.70 11.85 3.32
N ASP A 191 -14.10 12.83 4.00
CA ASP A 191 -13.65 14.10 3.44
C ASP A 191 -12.15 14.11 3.09
N ASP A 192 -11.43 13.05 3.48
CA ASP A 192 -10.08 12.78 3.01
C ASP A 192 -10.05 12.59 1.48
N ARG A 193 -9.06 13.20 0.83
CA ARG A 193 -8.91 13.11 -0.63
C ARG A 193 -8.27 11.79 -1.06
N ALA A 194 -7.48 11.15 -0.20
CA ALA A 194 -6.87 9.86 -0.53
C ALA A 194 -7.95 8.76 -0.62
N ALA A 195 -9.03 8.84 0.16
CA ALA A 195 -10.21 7.98 0.02
C ALA A 195 -10.78 7.89 -1.43
N ARG A 196 -10.63 8.94 -2.25
CA ARG A 196 -11.04 8.90 -3.68
C ARG A 196 -10.23 7.92 -4.53
N LEU A 197 -9.01 7.63 -4.11
CA LEU A 197 -8.12 6.66 -4.74
C LEU A 197 -8.20 5.31 -4.02
N ASP A 198 -8.14 5.32 -2.69
CA ASP A 198 -7.96 4.10 -1.91
C ASP A 198 -9.24 3.27 -1.78
N ILE A 199 -10.44 3.88 -1.70
CA ILE A 199 -11.69 3.09 -1.65
C ILE A 199 -11.90 2.28 -2.94
N PRO A 200 -11.80 2.87 -4.15
CA PRO A 200 -11.86 2.09 -5.38
C PRO A 200 -10.78 1.01 -5.48
N ALA A 201 -9.52 1.34 -5.18
CA ALA A 201 -8.42 0.39 -5.24
C ALA A 201 -8.60 -0.77 -4.23
N TRP A 202 -9.12 -0.47 -3.04
CA TRP A 202 -9.50 -1.48 -2.05
C TRP A 202 -10.64 -2.38 -2.54
N CYS A 203 -11.66 -1.80 -3.20
CA CYS A 203 -12.75 -2.58 -3.78
C CYS A 203 -12.22 -3.57 -4.84
N ASP A 204 -11.36 -3.10 -5.74
CA ASP A 204 -10.74 -3.95 -6.76
C ASP A 204 -9.91 -5.07 -6.12
N MET A 205 -9.11 -4.75 -5.10
CA MET A 205 -8.28 -5.73 -4.40
C MET A 205 -9.10 -6.75 -3.60
N ARG A 206 -10.23 -6.35 -2.99
CA ARG A 206 -11.09 -7.24 -2.20
C ARG A 206 -12.20 -7.92 -3.00
N GLY A 207 -12.35 -7.60 -4.28
CA GLY A 207 -13.43 -8.13 -5.11
C GLY A 207 -14.81 -7.59 -4.73
N HIS A 208 -14.90 -6.32 -4.36
CA HIS A 208 -16.16 -5.61 -4.14
C HIS A 208 -16.43 -4.62 -5.29
N ALA A 209 -17.68 -4.23 -5.47
CA ALA A 209 -18.05 -3.33 -6.55
C ALA A 209 -18.13 -1.88 -6.05
N PHE A 210 -17.22 -1.03 -6.52
CA PHE A 210 -17.32 0.41 -6.30
C PHE A 210 -18.42 1.01 -7.18
N LEU A 211 -19.47 1.56 -6.56
CA LEU A 211 -20.63 2.11 -7.26
C LEU A 211 -20.48 3.59 -7.63
N GLY A 212 -19.44 4.25 -7.13
CA GLY A 212 -19.14 5.64 -7.41
C GLY A 212 -19.08 6.54 -6.18
N VAL A 213 -18.82 7.81 -6.45
CA VAL A 213 -18.74 8.88 -5.46
C VAL A 213 -19.88 9.88 -5.67
N GLY A 214 -20.43 10.41 -4.58
CA GLY A 214 -21.45 11.44 -4.60
C GLY A 214 -20.92 12.78 -5.16
N PRO A 215 -21.82 13.73 -5.46
CA PRO A 215 -21.48 14.98 -6.15
C PRO A 215 -20.40 15.82 -5.45
N ASP A 216 -20.45 15.85 -4.11
CA ASP A 216 -19.50 16.62 -3.29
C ASP A 216 -18.14 15.91 -3.14
N GLY A 217 -18.01 14.68 -3.66
CA GLY A 217 -16.77 13.92 -3.63
C GLY A 217 -16.38 13.42 -2.24
N THR A 218 -17.36 13.24 -1.35
CA THR A 218 -17.19 12.84 0.07
C THR A 218 -18.04 11.64 0.49
N VAL A 219 -18.88 11.14 -0.42
CA VAL A 219 -19.79 10.01 -0.16
C VAL A 219 -19.46 8.89 -1.12
N TYR A 220 -19.02 7.75 -0.63
CA TYR A 220 -18.59 6.62 -1.44
C TYR A 220 -19.56 5.47 -1.26
N ARG A 221 -19.95 4.79 -2.34
CA ARG A 221 -20.88 3.66 -2.29
C ARG A 221 -20.18 2.40 -2.76
N VAL A 222 -20.21 1.36 -1.92
CA VAL A 222 -19.55 0.08 -2.19
C VAL A 222 -20.56 -1.04 -2.03
N ARG A 223 -20.64 -1.93 -3.02
CA ARG A 223 -21.49 -3.12 -2.98
C ARG A 223 -20.65 -4.36 -2.70
N ARG A 224 -21.06 -5.13 -1.70
CA ARG A 224 -20.47 -6.44 -1.44
C ARG A 224 -20.80 -7.39 -2.60
N SER A 225 -19.79 -8.00 -3.21
CA SER A 225 -19.96 -8.87 -4.39
C SER A 225 -19.76 -10.37 -4.12
N ALA A 226 -19.13 -10.74 -3.00
CA ALA A 226 -19.01 -12.10 -2.45
C ALA A 226 -18.75 -12.02 -0.94
#